data_AF-A0AA87ILC5-F1
#
_entry.id   AF-A0AA87ILC5-F1
#
_cell.length_a   1.000
_cell.length_b   1.000
_cell.length_c   1.000
_cell.angle_alpha   90.00
_cell.angle_beta   90.00
_cell.angle_gamma   90.00
#
_symmetry.space_group_name_H-M   'P 1'
#
loop_
_entity.id
_entity.type
_entity.pdbx_description
1 polymer ?
#
loop_
_entity_poly.entity_id
_entity_poly.type
_entity_poly.pdbx_seq_one_letter_code
_entity_poly.pdbx_strand_id
1 'polypeptide(L)'
;MIVFSGAFYANQEKMEDLLEKVDLSAIRSLYMDCGTSEAGVGNFISKEFLASSQAVHQVIKKKLPAVNFKVLEGEEHNYRSFQNRVPQLFSFLDHEVLL
;
A
#
# COMPACT_ATOMS: atom_id res chain seq x y z
N MET A 1 3.34 10.19 1.94
CA MET A 1 3.60 9.37 0.73
C MET A 1 2.37 8.52 0.45
N ILE A 2 2.06 8.25 -0.82
CA ILE A 2 0.85 7.50 -1.23
C ILE A 2 1.29 6.40 -2.21
N VAL A 3 0.85 5.16 -1.98
CA VAL A 3 1.13 4.01 -2.83
C VAL A 3 -0.17 3.25 -3.07
N PHE A 4 -0.65 3.25 -4.31
CA PHE A 4 -1.79 2.42 -4.71
C PHE A 4 -1.30 1.10 -5.29
N SER A 5 -1.88 0.00 -4.82
CA SER A 5 -1.63 -1.34 -5.37
C SER A 5 -0.15 -1.64 -5.62
N GLY A 6 0.69 -1.46 -4.59
CA GLY A 6 2.13 -1.62 -4.72
C GLY A 6 2.48 -3.03 -5.22
N ALA A 7 3.02 -3.12 -6.43
CA ALA A 7 3.32 -4.39 -7.12
C ALA A 7 4.56 -5.12 -6.57
N PHE A 8 4.65 -5.23 -5.25
CA PHE A 8 5.80 -5.77 -4.54
C PHE A 8 6.05 -7.24 -4.82
N TYR A 9 5.05 -8.00 -5.25
CA TYR A 9 5.19 -9.41 -5.60
C TYR A 9 6.38 -9.68 -6.54
N ALA A 10 6.63 -8.79 -7.51
CA ALA A 10 7.71 -8.96 -8.47
C ALA A 10 9.13 -8.82 -7.85
N ASN A 11 9.26 -8.20 -6.67
CA ASN A 11 10.56 -7.84 -6.08
C ASN A 11 10.56 -7.76 -4.54
N GLN A 12 9.68 -8.51 -3.88
CA GLN A 12 9.40 -8.36 -2.45
C GLN A 12 10.66 -8.39 -1.58
N GLU A 13 11.47 -9.45 -1.70
CA GLU A 13 12.68 -9.63 -0.88
C GLU A 13 13.68 -8.47 -1.06
N LYS A 14 13.84 -7.98 -2.29
CA LYS A 14 14.72 -6.83 -2.56
C LYS A 14 14.17 -5.53 -1.97
N MET A 15 12.84 -5.38 -1.95
CA MET A 15 12.20 -4.22 -1.35
C MET A 15 12.32 -4.25 0.17
N GLU A 16 12.11 -5.42 0.80
CA GLU A 16 12.30 -5.59 2.24
C GLU A 16 13.74 -5.32 2.65
N ASP A 17 14.74 -5.87 1.94
CA ASP A 17 16.16 -5.62 2.20
C ASP A 17 16.53 -4.13 2.04
N LEU A 18 15.99 -3.45 1.02
CA LEU A 18 16.17 -2.01 0.85
C LEU A 18 15.56 -1.24 2.01
N LEU A 19 14.31 -1.57 2.38
CA LEU A 19 13.57 -0.91 3.44
C LEU A 19 14.23 -1.04 4.80
N GLU A 20 14.91 -2.16 5.09
CA GLU A 20 15.70 -2.30 6.31
C GLU A 20 16.88 -1.31 6.35
N LYS A 21 17.53 -1.05 5.21
CA LYS A 21 18.76 -0.24 5.11
C LYS A 21 18.56 1.26 4.98
N VAL A 22 17.46 1.70 4.38
CA VAL A 22 17.22 3.14 4.11
C VAL A 22 16.74 3.90 5.33
N ASP A 23 17.12 5.16 5.46
CA ASP A 23 16.50 6.08 6.42
C ASP A 23 15.19 6.63 5.83
N LEU A 24 14.10 6.47 6.58
CA LEU A 24 12.77 6.96 6.20
C LEU A 24 12.33 8.17 7.06
N SER A 25 13.23 8.75 7.87
CA SER A 25 12.94 9.84 8.82
C SER A 25 12.28 11.07 8.19
N ALA A 26 12.51 11.32 6.90
CA ALA A 26 11.89 12.43 6.17
C ALA A 26 10.41 12.19 5.80
N ILE A 27 9.90 10.96 5.90
CA ILE A 27 8.52 10.63 5.59
C ILE A 27 7.69 10.74 6.87
N ARG A 28 6.77 11.72 6.92
CA ARG A 28 5.87 11.94 8.06
C ARG A 28 4.77 10.87 8.14
N SER A 29 4.17 10.54 7.00
CA SER A 29 3.07 9.60 6.91
C SER A 29 3.08 8.84 5.59
N LEU A 30 2.57 7.61 5.61
CA LEU A 30 2.43 6.76 4.44
C LEU A 30 1.02 6.16 4.36
N TYR A 31 0.37 6.36 3.22
CA TYR A 31 -0.80 5.60 2.80
C TYR A 31 -0.38 4.52 1.81
N MET A 32 -0.88 3.30 2.03
CA MET A 32 -0.76 2.18 1.12
C MET A 32 -2.13 1.50 0.95
N ASP A 33 -2.42 1.01 -0.24
CA ASP A 33 -3.55 0.10 -0.44
C ASP A 33 -3.23 -1.09 -1.35
N CYS A 34 -4.10 -2.09 -1.29
CA CYS A 34 -4.12 -3.23 -2.19
C CYS A 34 -5.55 -3.74 -2.32
N GLY A 35 -6.01 -3.96 -3.55
CA GLY A 35 -7.27 -4.61 -3.85
C GLY A 35 -7.21 -6.13 -3.62
N THR A 36 -8.35 -6.78 -3.38
CA THR A 36 -8.42 -8.25 -3.31
C THR A 36 -8.50 -8.91 -4.69
N SER A 37 -8.72 -8.13 -5.75
CA SER A 37 -8.88 -8.58 -7.13
C SER A 37 -7.89 -7.92 -8.10
N GLU A 38 -6.67 -7.60 -7.64
CA GLU A 38 -5.62 -6.93 -8.44
C GLU A 38 -5.46 -7.49 -9.86
N ALA A 39 -5.41 -8.82 -10.00
CA ALA A 39 -5.28 -9.52 -11.27
C ALA A 39 -6.61 -10.18 -11.72
N GLY A 40 -7.75 -9.66 -11.25
CA GLY A 40 -9.08 -10.22 -11.45
C GLY A 40 -9.52 -11.22 -10.36
N VAL A 41 -10.81 -11.51 -10.33
CA VAL A 41 -11.47 -12.37 -9.33
C VAL A 41 -10.96 -13.81 -9.43
N GLY A 42 -10.57 -14.39 -8.29
CA GLY A 42 -10.13 -15.79 -8.20
C GLY A 42 -8.70 -16.06 -8.68
N ASN A 43 -7.96 -15.02 -9.08
CA ASN A 43 -6.59 -15.14 -9.56
C ASN A 43 -5.60 -15.33 -8.39
N PHE A 44 -4.70 -16.32 -8.49
CA PHE A 44 -3.65 -16.52 -7.49
C PHE A 44 -2.72 -15.30 -7.37
N ILE A 45 -2.48 -14.58 -8.47
CA ILE A 45 -1.66 -13.37 -8.50
C ILE A 45 -2.23 -12.31 -7.56
N SER A 46 -3.56 -12.19 -7.46
CA SER A 46 -4.20 -11.24 -6.53
C SER A 46 -3.86 -11.56 -5.07
N LYS A 47 -3.74 -12.85 -4.72
CA LYS A 47 -3.32 -13.29 -3.38
C LYS A 47 -1.87 -12.93 -3.11
N GLU A 48 -1.00 -13.15 -4.08
CA GLU A 48 0.43 -12.81 -3.97
C GLU A 48 0.67 -11.29 -3.92
N PHE A 49 -0.10 -10.50 -4.66
CA PHE A 49 -0.11 -9.04 -4.55
C PHE A 49 -0.45 -8.57 -3.14
N LEU A 50 -1.51 -9.16 -2.55
CA LEU A 50 -1.93 -8.82 -1.20
C LEU A 50 -0.91 -9.27 -0.16
N ALA A 51 -0.42 -10.51 -0.25
CA ALA A 51 0.57 -11.06 0.67
C ALA A 51 1.87 -10.24 0.66
N SER A 52 2.40 -9.92 -0.52
CA SER A 52 3.61 -9.10 -0.65
C SER A 52 3.42 -7.66 -0.17
N SER A 53 2.26 -7.05 -0.47
CA SER A 53 1.92 -5.72 0.06
C SER A 53 1.82 -5.69 1.58
N GLN A 54 1.22 -6.73 2.17
CA GLN A 54 1.15 -6.89 3.63
C GLN A 54 2.54 -7.04 4.24
N ALA A 55 3.40 -7.87 3.65
CA ALA A 55 4.75 -8.11 4.15
C ALA A 55 5.60 -6.83 4.12
N VAL A 56 5.60 -6.09 3.01
CA VAL A 56 6.27 -4.80 2.88
C VAL A 56 5.73 -3.78 3.90
N HIS A 57 4.41 -3.72 4.08
CA HIS A 57 3.80 -2.88 5.12
C HIS A 57 4.30 -3.22 6.53
N GLN A 58 4.51 -4.51 6.86
CA GLN A 58 5.04 -4.91 8.17
C GLN A 58 6.46 -4.40 8.43
N VAL A 59 7.28 -4.26 7.38
CA VAL A 59 8.62 -3.67 7.52
C VAL A 59 8.49 -2.15 7.73
N ILE A 60 7.71 -1.48 6.89
CA ILE A 60 7.59 -0.01 6.93
C ILE A 60 6.98 0.50 8.24
N LYS A 61 5.94 -0.18 8.76
CA LYS A 61 5.25 0.25 10.00
C LYS A 61 6.16 0.29 11.24
N LYS A 62 7.31 -0.39 11.20
CA LYS A 62 8.30 -0.36 12.29
C LYS A 62 9.19 0.88 12.24
N LYS A 63 9.26 1.55 11.08
CA LYS A 63 10.18 2.65 10.78
C LYS A 63 9.48 4.00 10.68
N LEU A 64 8.18 4.02 10.41
CA LEU A 64 7.40 5.24 10.24
C LEU A 64 6.40 5.44 11.39
N PRO A 65 6.20 6.69 11.86
CA PRO A 65 5.30 6.97 12.96
C PRO A 65 3.82 6.86 12.58
N ALA A 66 3.47 7.07 11.30
CA ALA A 66 2.11 7.01 10.79
C ALA A 66 2.05 6.25 9.48
N VAL A 67 1.46 5.05 9.51
CA VAL A 67 1.26 4.21 8.33
C VAL A 67 -0.17 3.69 8.32
N ASN A 68 -0.85 3.87 7.20
CA ASN A 68 -2.18 3.32 6.96
C ASN A 68 -2.11 2.36 5.77
N PHE A 69 -2.51 1.11 6.00
CA PHE A 69 -2.65 0.11 4.96
C PHE A 69 -4.11 -0.31 4.82
N LYS A 70 -4.67 -0.16 3.62
CA LYS A 70 -6.05 -0.52 3.30
C LYS A 70 -6.09 -1.72 2.38
N VAL A 71 -6.84 -2.74 2.78
CA VAL A 71 -7.25 -3.83 1.89
C VAL A 71 -8.62 -3.47 1.35
N LEU A 72 -8.75 -3.43 0.03
CA LEU A 72 -9.96 -2.97 -0.65
C LEU A 72 -10.66 -4.13 -1.34
N GLU A 73 -11.83 -4.49 -0.84
CA GLU A 73 -12.57 -5.66 -1.34
C GLU A 73 -13.04 -5.44 -2.78
N GLY A 74 -12.76 -6.40 -3.66
CA GLY A 74 -13.17 -6.40 -5.06
C GLY A 74 -12.40 -5.44 -5.97
N GLU A 75 -11.53 -4.58 -5.43
CA GLU A 75 -10.79 -3.62 -6.23
C GLU A 75 -9.67 -4.28 -7.05
N GLU A 76 -9.43 -3.75 -8.26
CA GLU A 76 -8.53 -4.31 -9.27
C GLU A 76 -7.34 -3.37 -9.58
N HIS A 77 -6.31 -3.89 -10.27
CA HIS A 77 -5.12 -3.14 -10.67
C HIS A 77 -5.35 -2.31 -11.94
N ASN A 78 -6.28 -1.36 -11.91
CA ASN A 78 -6.60 -0.54 -13.08
C ASN A 78 -6.91 0.92 -12.71
N TYR A 79 -6.75 1.80 -13.70
CA TYR A 79 -6.95 3.24 -13.51
C TYR A 79 -8.35 3.62 -13.06
N ARG A 80 -9.39 2.89 -13.47
CA ARG A 80 -10.77 3.16 -13.05
C ARG A 80 -10.95 2.92 -11.56
N SER A 81 -10.39 1.83 -11.06
CA SER A 81 -10.33 1.53 -9.62
C SER A 81 -9.56 2.64 -8.89
N PHE A 82 -8.37 3.01 -9.35
CA PHE A 82 -7.55 4.04 -8.70
C PHE A 82 -8.24 5.41 -8.66
N GLN A 83 -8.96 5.80 -9.72
CA GLN A 83 -9.74 7.03 -9.75
C GLN A 83 -10.80 7.08 -8.63
N ASN A 84 -11.42 5.95 -8.29
CA ASN A 84 -12.41 5.87 -7.21
C ASN A 84 -11.79 5.92 -5.81
N ARG A 85 -10.51 5.52 -5.66
CA ARG A 85 -9.78 5.52 -4.38
C ARG A 85 -9.26 6.91 -4.02
N VAL A 86 -8.91 7.74 -5.00
CA VAL A 86 -8.34 9.09 -4.77
C VAL A 86 -9.24 9.98 -3.89
N PRO A 87 -10.57 10.09 -4.11
CA PRO A 87 -11.43 10.84 -3.20
C PRO A 87 -11.40 10.31 -1.76
N GLN A 88 -11.35 8.99 -1.58
CA GLN A 88 -11.31 8.35 -0.25
C GLN A 88 -9.98 8.61 0.47
N LEU A 89 -8.90 8.76 -0.28
CA LEU A 89 -7.60 9.15 0.25
C LEU A 89 -7.63 10.56 0.85
N PHE A 90 -8.31 11.52 0.24
CA PHE A 90 -8.39 12.89 0.78
C PHE A 90 -9.11 12.92 2.14
N SER A 91 -10.16 12.11 2.31
CA SER A 91 -10.79 11.93 3.62
C SER A 91 -9.80 11.45 4.69
N PHE A 92 -8.78 10.67 4.32
CA PHE A 92 -7.71 10.27 5.24
C PHE A 92 -6.74 11.43 5.54
N LEU A 93 -6.33 12.19 4.52
CA LEU A 93 -5.39 13.30 4.69
C LEU A 93 -5.97 14.46 5.51
N ASP A 94 -7.28 14.73 5.40
CA ASP A 94 -7.95 15.79 6.16
C ASP A 94 -7.92 15.55 7.69
N HIS A 95 -7.82 14.28 8.12
CA HIS A 95 -7.64 13.95 9.52
C HIS A 95 -6.21 14.18 10.05
N GLU A 96 -5.19 14.33 9.18
CA GLU A 96 -3.82 14.70 9.60
C GLU A 96 -3.64 16.21 9.78
N VAL A 97 -4.55 17.05 9.28
CA VAL A 97 -4.45 18.53 9.36
C VAL A 97 -4.92 19.07 10.73
N LEU A 98 -5.57 18.23 11.55
CA LEU A 98 -6.12 18.60 12.86
C LEU A 98 -5.30 18.09 14.07
N LEU A 99 -4.09 17.56 13.84
CA LEU A 99 -3.11 17.16 14.86
C LEU A 99 -1.78 17.91 14.67
#